data_AF-A0A536PP77-F1
#
_entry.id   AF-A0A536PP77-F1
#
_cell.length_a   1.000
_cell.length_b   1.000
_cell.length_c   1.000
_cell.angle_alpha   90.00
_cell.angle_beta   90.00
_cell.angle_gamma   90.00
#
_symmetry.space_group_name_H-M   'P 1'
#
loop_
_entity.id
_entity.type
_entity.pdbx_description
1 polymer ?
#
loop_
_entity_poly.entity_id
_entity_poly.type
_entity_poly.pdbx_seq_one_letter_code
_entity_poly.pdbx_strand_id
1 'polypeptide(L)'
;MGGDIGQAVLYDPTVDGRTLTFDAGKDRTFTDRETQTAWSVSGVAIAGALAGRYLRPLDHEVTFWFIWSVFRPETEVRPIAR
;
A
#
# COMPACT_ATOMS: atom_id res chain seq x y z
N MET A 1 -6.26 -19.73 -15.98
CA MET A 1 -6.75 -18.35 -16.14
C MET A 1 -6.46 -17.62 -14.84
N GLY A 2 -5.60 -16.61 -14.87
CA GLY A 2 -5.28 -15.81 -13.68
C GLY A 2 -6.47 -14.94 -13.32
N GLY A 3 -6.99 -15.09 -12.10
CA GLY A 3 -7.94 -14.13 -11.54
C GLY A 3 -7.27 -12.78 -11.28
N ASP A 4 -8.01 -11.84 -10.70
CA ASP A 4 -7.42 -10.64 -10.12
C ASP A 4 -6.39 -11.05 -9.06
N ILE A 5 -5.11 -10.95 -9.42
CA ILE A 5 -3.98 -11.35 -8.59
C ILE A 5 -3.53 -10.25 -7.63
N GLY A 6 -4.22 -9.10 -7.64
CA GLY A 6 -3.96 -7.96 -6.77
C GLY A 6 -2.59 -7.32 -7.03
N GLN A 7 -2.55 -6.00 -7.11
CA GLN A 7 -1.31 -5.26 -6.92
C GLN A 7 -1.46 -4.41 -5.66
N ALA A 8 -0.37 -4.35 -4.89
CA ALA A 8 -0.26 -3.48 -3.73
C ALA A 8 0.88 -2.51 -3.98
N VAL A 9 0.77 -1.31 -3.41
CA VAL A 9 1.85 -0.34 -3.33
C VAL A 9 1.99 0.07 -1.87
N LEU A 10 3.21 0.12 -1.37
CA LEU A 10 3.52 0.67 -0.04
C LEU A 10 3.99 2.11 -0.18
N TYR A 11 3.55 2.96 0.75
CA TYR A 11 3.93 4.36 0.82
C TYR A 11 4.45 4.73 2.20
N ASP A 12 5.36 5.69 2.26
CA ASP A 12 5.72 6.41 3.49
C ASP A 12 4.52 7.28 3.90
N PRO A 13 3.95 7.08 5.11
CA PRO A 13 2.82 7.87 5.59
C PRO A 13 3.23 9.31 5.99
N THR A 14 4.50 9.68 5.88
CA THR A 14 5.01 10.98 6.32
C THR A 14 4.94 12.03 5.22
N VAL A 15 4.25 13.13 5.48
CA VAL A 15 4.18 14.31 4.60
C VAL A 15 4.54 15.54 5.42
N ASP A 16 5.51 16.34 4.93
CA ASP A 16 5.98 17.56 5.60
C ASP A 16 6.37 17.35 7.08
N GLY A 17 6.96 16.21 7.39
CA GLY A 17 7.40 15.85 8.75
C GLY A 17 6.29 15.36 9.68
N ARG A 18 5.04 15.22 9.19
CA ARG A 18 3.92 14.67 9.93
C ARG A 18 3.59 13.27 9.44
N THR A 19 3.52 12.30 10.35
CA THR A 19 2.97 10.97 10.06
C THR A 19 1.45 11.03 10.00
N LEU A 20 0.90 10.52 8.90
CA LEU A 20 -0.54 10.41 8.67
C LEU A 20 -1.06 9.01 8.98
N THR A 21 -2.35 8.92 9.32
CA THR A 21 -3.07 7.65 9.45
C THR A 21 -4.27 7.64 8.52
N PHE A 22 -4.60 6.48 7.94
CA PHE A 22 -5.53 6.42 6.82
C PHE A 22 -6.73 5.51 7.10
N ASP A 23 -7.89 5.93 6.61
CA ASP A 23 -9.08 5.13 6.48
C ASP A 23 -9.34 4.80 5.01
N ALA A 24 -9.80 3.57 4.75
CA ALA A 24 -10.20 3.16 3.40
C ALA A 24 -11.42 3.97 2.95
N GLY A 25 -11.31 4.56 1.76
CA GLY A 25 -12.38 5.31 1.11
C GLY A 25 -13.16 4.45 0.11
N LYS A 26 -14.04 5.11 -0.66
CA LYS A 26 -14.74 4.50 -1.81
C LYS A 26 -13.90 4.66 -3.08
N ASP A 27 -14.23 3.92 -4.13
CA ASP A 27 -13.70 4.14 -5.49
C ASP A 27 -12.17 4.19 -5.60
N ARG A 28 -11.46 3.31 -4.87
CA ARG A 28 -9.98 3.24 -4.84
C ARG A 28 -9.32 4.52 -4.32
N THR A 29 -9.94 5.12 -3.31
CA THR A 29 -9.38 6.24 -2.55
C THR A 29 -9.20 5.87 -1.09
N PHE A 30 -8.43 6.68 -0.38
CA PHE A 30 -8.29 6.63 1.06
C PHE A 30 -8.17 8.05 1.61
N THR A 31 -8.52 8.25 2.87
CA THR A 31 -8.53 9.57 3.51
C THR A 31 -7.64 9.55 4.73
N ASP A 32 -6.78 10.56 4.90
CA ASP A 32 -6.00 10.68 6.13
C ASP A 32 -6.83 11.32 7.25
N ARG A 33 -6.60 10.89 8.49
CA ARG A 33 -7.36 11.35 9.65
C ARG A 33 -6.95 12.75 10.09
N GLU A 34 -5.70 13.15 9.89
CA GLU A 34 -5.10 14.35 10.45
C GLU A 34 -5.50 15.64 9.72
N THR A 35 -5.73 15.54 8.41
CA THR A 35 -6.06 16.67 7.54
C THR A 35 -7.34 16.47 6.74
N GLN A 36 -7.91 15.26 6.78
CA GLN A 36 -9.08 14.88 5.98
C GLN A 36 -8.82 15.03 4.47
N THR A 37 -7.56 14.92 4.03
CA THR A 37 -7.21 14.92 2.61
C THR A 37 -7.59 13.57 2.02
N ALA A 38 -8.21 13.60 0.84
CA ALA A 38 -8.50 12.41 0.06
C ALA A 38 -7.33 12.12 -0.89
N TRP A 39 -6.96 10.86 -0.96
CA TRP A 39 -5.83 10.35 -1.72
C TRP A 39 -6.28 9.27 -2.70
N SER A 40 -5.71 9.27 -3.90
CA SER A 40 -5.87 8.17 -4.86
C SER A 40 -5.03 6.95 -4.45
N VAL A 41 -5.39 5.76 -4.93
CA VAL A 41 -4.57 4.54 -4.79
C VAL A 41 -3.11 4.70 -5.28
N SER A 42 -2.86 5.64 -6.19
CA SER A 42 -1.51 5.99 -6.68
C SER A 42 -0.73 6.94 -5.74
N GLY A 43 -1.27 7.25 -4.55
CA GLY A 43 -0.62 8.08 -3.55
C GLY A 43 -0.70 9.58 -3.82
N VAL A 44 -1.60 10.03 -4.71
CA VAL A 44 -1.78 11.47 -5.02
C VAL A 44 -2.90 12.04 -4.17
N ALA A 45 -2.66 13.16 -3.50
CA ALA A 45 -3.70 13.91 -2.83
C ALA A 45 -4.60 14.59 -3.88
N ILE A 46 -5.85 14.15 -3.97
CA ILE A 46 -6.81 14.59 -4.99
C ILE A 46 -7.78 15.66 -4.49
N ALA A 47 -7.96 15.78 -3.17
CA ALA A 47 -8.80 16.82 -2.55
C ALA A 47 -8.42 17.06 -1.09
N GLY A 48 -8.67 18.26 -0.57
CA GLY A 48 -8.37 18.64 0.81
C GLY A 48 -7.12 19.50 0.95
N ALA A 49 -6.64 19.67 2.19
CA ALA A 49 -5.57 20.61 2.52
C ALA A 49 -4.23 20.29 1.85
N LEU A 50 -3.98 19.01 1.54
CA LEU A 50 -2.74 18.55 0.91
C LEU A 50 -2.89 18.29 -0.60
N ALA A 51 -3.95 18.78 -1.25
CA ALA A 51 -4.20 18.54 -2.68
C ALA A 51 -2.96 18.87 -3.55
N GLY A 52 -2.63 17.97 -4.48
CA GLY A 52 -1.46 18.06 -5.34
C GLY A 52 -0.15 17.54 -4.74
N ARG A 53 -0.14 17.13 -3.47
CA ARG A 53 1.00 16.42 -2.84
C ARG A 53 0.97 14.93 -3.17
N TYR A 54 2.10 14.27 -2.95
CA TYR A 54 2.32 12.86 -3.24
C TYR A 54 2.89 12.16 -2.02
N LEU A 55 2.41 10.95 -1.74
CA LEU A 55 3.08 10.03 -0.83
C LEU A 55 4.29 9.42 -1.53
N ARG A 56 5.38 9.25 -0.79
CA ARG A 56 6.59 8.63 -1.32
C ARG A 56 6.42 7.12 -1.36
N PRO A 57 6.52 6.44 -2.53
CA PRO A 57 6.48 4.99 -2.56
C PRO A 57 7.70 4.41 -1.86
N LEU A 58 7.50 3.27 -1.20
CA LEU A 58 8.55 2.46 -0.60
C LEU A 58 8.84 1.26 -1.47
N ASP A 59 10.10 0.81 -1.44
CA ASP A 59 10.49 -0.45 -2.08
C ASP A 59 9.71 -1.60 -1.44
N HIS A 60 9.03 -2.38 -2.27
CA HIS A 60 8.23 -3.52 -1.85
C HIS A 60 8.19 -4.56 -2.97
N GLU A 61 7.93 -5.81 -2.59
CA GLU A 61 7.77 -6.92 -3.52
C GLU A 61 6.40 -7.56 -3.31
N VAL A 62 5.59 -7.60 -4.37
CA VAL A 62 4.37 -8.42 -4.41
C VAL A 62 4.72 -9.69 -5.17
N THR A 63 4.83 -10.80 -4.44
CA THR A 63 5.25 -12.08 -5.00
C THR A 63 4.45 -13.23 -4.43
N PHE A 64 4.40 -14.34 -5.16
CA PHE A 64 3.80 -15.57 -4.67
C PHE A 64 4.79 -16.31 -3.78
N TRP A 65 4.27 -17.04 -2.77
CA TRP A 65 5.09 -17.80 -1.83
C TRP A 65 6.05 -18.78 -2.54
N PHE A 66 5.65 -19.38 -3.67
CA PHE A 66 6.48 -20.35 -4.39
C PHE A 66 7.60 -19.70 -5.22
N ILE A 67 7.46 -18.42 -5.59
CA ILE A 67 8.56 -17.64 -6.18
C ILE A 67 9.50 -17.19 -5.06
N TRP A 68 8.93 -16.69 -3.96
CA TRP A 68 9.69 -16.30 -2.76
C TRP A 68 10.59 -17.44 -2.27
N SER A 69 10.10 -18.68 -2.20
CA SER A 69 10.89 -19.83 -1.73
C SER A 69 12.11 -20.13 -2.62
N VAL A 70 12.10 -19.73 -3.89
CA VAL A 70 13.28 -19.86 -4.78
C VAL A 70 14.33 -18.79 -4.48
N PHE A 71 13.90 -17.56 -4.19
CA PHE A 71 14.79 -16.42 -3.94
C PHE A 71 15.20 -16.23 -2.47
N ARG A 72 14.52 -16.89 -1.53
CA ARG A 72 14.73 -16.85 -0.07
C ARG A 72 14.65 -18.28 0.51
N PRO A 73 15.60 -19.17 0.17
CA PRO A 73 15.53 -20.60 0.51
C PRO A 73 15.53 -20.89 2.02
N GLU A 74 15.96 -19.94 2.86
CA GLU A 74 15.91 -20.00 4.32
C GLU A 74 14.50 -19.83 4.90
N THR A 75 13.53 -19.41 4.08
CA THR A 75 12.14 -19.25 4.52
C THR A 75 11.47 -20.61 4.69
N GLU A 76 11.00 -20.92 5.90
CA GLU A 76 10.21 -22.11 6.15
C GLU A 76 8.78 -21.93 5.63
N VAL A 77 8.38 -22.73 4.63
CA VAL A 77 7.00 -22.81 4.15
C VAL A 77 6.27 -23.90 4.92
N ARG A 78 5.25 -23.53 5.71
CA ARG A 78 4.46 -24.47 6.50
C ARG A 78 3.12 -24.79 5.82
N PRO A 79 2.63 -26.04 5.86
CA PRO A 79 1.30 -26.37 5.41
C PRO A 79 0.24 -25.69 6.29
N ILE A 80 -0.92 -25.40 5.72
CA ILE A 80 -2.07 -24.93 6.50
C ILE A 80 -2.53 -26.07 7.40
N ALA A 81 -2.54 -25.87 8.72
CA ALA A 81 -3.11 -26.82 9.66
C ALA A 81 -4.63 -26.89 9.46
N ARG A 82 -5.18 -28.10 9.33
CA ARG A 82 -6.62 -28.35 9.16
C ARG A 82 -7.30 -28.61 10.48
#